data_AF-A0A832MHJ8-F1
#
_entry.id   AF-A0A832MHJ8-F1
#
_cell.length_a   1.000
_cell.length_b   1.000
_cell.length_c   1.000
_cell.angle_alpha   90.00
_cell.angle_beta   90.00
_cell.angle_gamma   90.00
#
_symmetry.space_group_name_H-M   'P 1'
#
loop_
_entity.id
_entity.type
_entity.pdbx_description
1 polymer ?
#
loop_
_entity_poly.entity_id
_entity_poly.type
_entity_poly.pdbx_seq_one_letter_code
_entity_poly.pdbx_strand_id
1 'polypeptide(L)'
;MKMNIVLTALVFGAGIVLSAQDDPYASLGRFKFGDSRLPLAQIEEQIRKTAPSDYPQIEKRLLAVLNVPDTQKDAKRYICRWLAVVGSEACVPHVTPLLTDADLSHPAR
;
A
#
# COMPACT_ATOMS: atom_id res chain seq x y z
N MET A 1 -6.21 -10.13 -64.89
CA MET A 1 -6.42 -8.85 -64.17
C MET A 1 -6.14 -9.13 -62.70
N LYS A 2 -5.05 -8.57 -62.15
CA LYS A 2 -4.60 -8.71 -60.76
C LYS A 2 -5.26 -7.62 -59.90
N MET A 3 -5.72 -7.92 -58.68
CA MET A 3 -5.90 -7.04 -57.49
C MET A 3 -6.95 -7.68 -56.56
N ASN A 4 -6.93 -7.67 -55.23
CA ASN A 4 -5.89 -7.53 -54.20
C ASN A 4 -6.59 -8.01 -52.91
N ILE A 5 -5.98 -8.97 -52.20
CA ILE A 5 -6.39 -9.35 -50.85
C ILE A 5 -5.98 -8.21 -49.92
N VAL A 6 -6.94 -7.51 -49.32
CA VAL A 6 -6.67 -6.60 -48.21
C VAL A 6 -7.08 -7.33 -46.93
N LEU A 7 -6.06 -7.94 -46.32
CA LEU A 7 -6.09 -8.50 -44.98
C LEU A 7 -6.14 -7.32 -44.00
N THR A 8 -7.32 -7.04 -43.46
CA THR A 8 -7.49 -6.06 -42.39
C THR A 8 -6.82 -6.61 -41.14
N ALA A 9 -5.61 -6.11 -40.86
CA ALA A 9 -4.86 -6.43 -39.66
C ALA A 9 -5.63 -5.93 -38.43
N LEU A 10 -6.13 -6.87 -37.64
CA LEU A 10 -6.60 -6.65 -36.28
C LEU A 10 -5.38 -6.29 -35.43
N VAL A 11 -5.07 -4.99 -35.35
CA VAL A 11 -4.10 -4.49 -34.39
C VAL A 11 -4.75 -4.60 -33.01
N PHE A 12 -4.39 -5.66 -32.27
CA PHE A 12 -4.53 -5.69 -30.82
C PHE A 12 -3.68 -4.55 -30.27
N GLY A 13 -4.28 -3.37 -30.15
CA GLY A 13 -3.74 -2.30 -29.34
C GLY A 13 -3.70 -2.81 -27.92
N ALA A 14 -2.52 -3.23 -27.45
CA ALA A 14 -2.22 -3.36 -26.05
C ALA A 14 -2.34 -1.96 -25.45
N GLY A 15 -3.56 -1.58 -25.08
CA GLY A 15 -3.83 -0.39 -24.30
C GLY A 15 -3.13 -0.56 -22.97
N ILE A 16 -1.94 0.02 -22.84
CA ILE A 16 -1.32 0.25 -21.55
C ILE A 16 -2.25 1.24 -20.87
N VAL A 17 -3.15 0.75 -20.03
CA VAL A 17 -3.95 1.59 -19.15
C VAL A 17 -2.97 2.16 -18.13
N LEU A 18 -2.36 3.29 -18.48
CA LEU A 18 -1.63 4.13 -17.54
C LEU A 18 -2.69 4.73 -16.61
N SER A 19 -3.16 3.94 -15.66
CA SER A 19 -3.94 4.44 -14.56
C SER A 19 -3.03 5.39 -13.80
N ALA A 20 -3.44 6.65 -13.67
CA ALA A 20 -2.99 7.47 -12.56
C ALA A 20 -3.45 6.72 -11.31
N GLN A 21 -2.62 5.81 -10.81
CA GLN A 21 -2.92 5.10 -9.58
C GLN A 21 -2.89 6.15 -8.48
N ASP A 22 -4.07 6.43 -7.92
CA ASP A 22 -4.17 7.15 -6.66
C ASP A 22 -3.19 6.51 -5.67
N ASP A 23 -2.42 7.34 -4.97
CA ASP A 23 -1.45 6.86 -3.99
C ASP A 23 -2.18 6.02 -2.93
N PRO A 24 -1.96 4.70 -2.84
CA PRO A 24 -2.82 3.84 -2.05
C PRO A 24 -2.72 4.14 -0.54
N TYR A 25 -1.62 4.78 -0.12
CA TYR A 25 -1.41 5.27 1.24
C TYR A 25 -2.32 6.45 1.62
N ALA A 26 -2.80 7.24 0.64
CA ALA A 26 -3.67 8.39 0.89
C ALA A 26 -5.01 7.98 1.52
N SER A 27 -5.54 6.83 1.12
CA SER A 27 -6.80 6.28 1.66
C SER A 27 -6.61 5.43 2.92
N LEU A 28 -5.38 4.96 3.17
CA LEU A 28 -5.08 4.02 4.25
C LEU A 28 -5.49 4.56 5.62
N GLY A 29 -5.24 5.83 5.91
CA GLY A 29 -5.52 6.41 7.23
C GLY A 29 -7.00 6.36 7.63
N ARG A 30 -7.91 6.28 6.65
CA ARG A 30 -9.36 6.24 6.84
C ARG A 30 -9.94 4.82 6.81
N PHE A 31 -9.12 3.82 6.51
CA PHE A 31 -9.56 2.44 6.34
C PHE A 31 -10.22 1.89 7.61
N LYS A 32 -11.38 1.26 7.42
CA LYS A 32 -12.07 0.45 8.43
C LYS A 32 -12.35 -0.94 7.87
N PHE A 33 -12.43 -1.94 8.75
CA PHE A 33 -12.88 -3.26 8.33
C PHE A 33 -14.29 -3.20 7.72
N GLY A 34 -14.44 -3.77 6.52
CA GLY A 34 -15.66 -3.68 5.71
C GLY A 34 -15.52 -2.74 4.51
N ASP A 35 -14.53 -1.84 4.52
CA ASP A 35 -14.21 -1.02 3.35
C ASP A 35 -13.58 -1.85 2.22
N SER A 36 -13.48 -1.24 1.04
CA SER A 36 -12.75 -1.83 -0.09
C SER A 36 -11.31 -2.17 0.30
N ARG A 37 -10.91 -3.41 0.00
CA ARG A 37 -9.55 -3.91 0.24
C ARG A 37 -8.57 -3.56 -0.88
N LEU A 38 -9.03 -2.90 -1.95
CA LEU A 38 -8.19 -2.57 -3.11
C LEU A 38 -6.94 -1.75 -2.72
N PRO A 39 -7.03 -0.67 -1.92
CA PRO A 39 -5.84 0.09 -1.53
C PRO A 39 -4.86 -0.73 -0.71
N LEU A 40 -5.36 -1.62 0.17
CA LEU A 40 -4.50 -2.54 0.92
C LEU A 40 -3.76 -3.45 -0.04
N ALA A 41 -4.47 -4.15 -0.94
CA ALA A 41 -3.86 -5.05 -1.91
C ALA A 41 -2.79 -4.37 -2.77
N GLN A 42 -2.98 -3.10 -3.13
CA GLN A 42 -1.97 -2.31 -3.85
C GLN A 42 -0.71 -2.06 -3.00
N ILE A 43 -0.86 -1.73 -1.72
CA ILE A 43 0.27 -1.58 -0.79
C ILE A 43 0.98 -2.92 -0.58
N GLU A 44 0.24 -4.00 -0.36
CA GLU A 44 0.82 -5.35 -0.18
C GLU A 44 1.63 -5.76 -1.43
N GLU A 45 1.11 -5.46 -2.62
CA GLU A 45 1.79 -5.76 -3.88
C GLU A 45 3.04 -4.88 -4.08
N GLN A 46 2.98 -3.60 -3.70
CA GLN A 46 4.17 -2.75 -3.68
C GLN A 46 5.24 -3.32 -2.76
N ILE A 47 4.88 -3.72 -1.53
CA ILE A 47 5.83 -4.30 -0.58
C ILE A 47 6.43 -5.60 -1.12
N ARG A 48 5.62 -6.49 -1.69
CA ARG A 48 6.08 -7.76 -2.29
C ARG A 48 7.12 -7.56 -3.41
N LYS A 49 6.98 -6.48 -4.18
CA LYS A 49 7.87 -6.13 -5.29
C LYS A 49 9.09 -5.29 -4.86
N THR A 50 9.11 -4.80 -3.63
CA THR A 50 10.16 -3.92 -3.13
C THR A 50 11.36 -4.74 -2.66
N ALA A 51 12.56 -4.38 -3.10
CA ALA A 51 13.78 -4.99 -2.59
C ALA A 51 14.03 -4.54 -1.13
N PRO A 52 14.66 -5.37 -0.28
CA PRO A 52 14.93 -4.99 1.11
C PRO A 52 15.72 -3.68 1.27
N SER A 53 16.56 -3.32 0.30
CA SER A 53 17.28 -2.03 0.26
C SER A 53 16.37 -0.81 0.21
N ASP A 54 15.14 -0.97 -0.29
CA ASP A 54 14.16 0.09 -0.48
C ASP A 54 13.05 0.09 0.59
N TYR A 55 13.08 -0.84 1.54
CA TYR A 55 12.17 -0.88 2.69
C TYR A 55 12.11 0.43 3.50
N PRO A 56 13.21 1.19 3.70
CA PRO A 56 13.13 2.48 4.38
C PRO A 56 12.16 3.48 3.72
N GLN A 57 11.94 3.37 2.40
CA GLN A 57 10.98 4.23 1.68
C GLN A 57 9.53 3.84 2.00
N ILE A 58 9.25 2.53 2.08
CA ILE A 58 7.95 2.00 2.48
C ILE A 58 7.67 2.34 3.95
N GLU A 59 8.65 2.12 4.83
CA GLU A 59 8.56 2.47 6.25
C GLU A 59 8.18 3.93 6.42
N LYS A 60 8.87 4.85 5.73
CA LYS A 60 8.56 6.29 5.76
C LYS A 60 7.10 6.58 5.37
N ARG A 61 6.58 5.91 4.34
CA ARG A 61 5.18 6.09 3.91
C ARG A 61 4.18 5.55 4.95
N LEU A 62 4.45 4.39 5.54
CA LEU A 62 3.62 3.82 6.60
C LEU A 62 3.60 4.69 7.86
N LEU A 63 4.77 5.19 8.27
CA LEU A 63 4.91 6.09 9.42
C LEU A 63 4.23 7.43 9.17
N ALA A 64 4.26 7.96 7.93
CA ALA A 64 3.54 9.18 7.58
C ALA A 64 2.03 9.04 7.84
N VAL A 65 1.44 7.88 7.53
CA VAL A 65 0.03 7.60 7.83
C VAL A 65 -0.19 7.35 9.33
N LEU A 66 0.71 6.60 10.00
CA LEU A 66 0.59 6.27 11.42
C LEU A 66 0.55 7.51 12.33
N ASN A 67 1.37 8.51 11.99
CA ASN A 67 1.55 9.72 12.79
C ASN A 67 0.41 10.74 12.63
N VAL A 68 -0.53 10.53 11.71
CA VAL A 68 -1.73 11.37 11.62
C VAL A 68 -2.63 11.09 12.82
N PRO A 69 -3.04 12.11 13.61
CA PRO A 69 -3.82 11.92 14.84
C PRO A 69 -5.10 11.11 14.63
N ASP A 70 -5.81 11.38 13.53
CA ASP A 70 -7.13 10.79 13.21
C ASP A 70 -7.06 9.47 12.42
N THR A 71 -5.88 8.86 12.30
CA THR A 71 -5.74 7.55 11.66
C THR A 71 -6.57 6.50 12.41
N GLN A 72 -7.44 5.82 11.66
CA GLN A 72 -8.36 4.83 12.19
C GLN A 72 -7.63 3.65 12.85
N LYS A 73 -8.23 3.06 13.88
CA LYS A 73 -7.61 1.93 14.60
C LYS A 73 -7.30 0.75 13.67
N ASP A 74 -8.18 0.42 12.73
CA ASP A 74 -7.95 -0.66 11.78
C ASP A 74 -6.78 -0.37 10.83
N ALA A 75 -6.64 0.87 10.39
CA ALA A 75 -5.47 1.34 9.64
C ALA A 75 -4.18 1.19 10.46
N LYS A 76 -4.19 1.59 11.75
CA LYS A 76 -3.03 1.42 12.65
C LYS A 76 -2.64 -0.05 12.80
N ARG A 77 -3.62 -0.97 12.96
CA ARG A 77 -3.37 -2.42 13.01
C ARG A 77 -2.71 -2.94 11.73
N TYR A 78 -3.20 -2.50 10.58
CA TYR A 78 -2.61 -2.85 9.28
C TYR A 78 -1.18 -2.33 9.14
N ILE A 79 -0.94 -1.08 9.56
CA ILE A 79 0.39 -0.46 9.51
C ILE A 79 1.38 -1.22 10.40
N CYS A 80 1.02 -1.53 11.65
CA CYS A 80 1.92 -2.26 12.55
C CYS A 80 2.32 -3.63 12.00
N ARG A 81 1.40 -4.35 11.34
CA ARG A 81 1.69 -5.63 10.68
C ARG A 81 2.79 -5.48 9.63
N TRP A 82 2.76 -4.41 8.82
CA TRP A 82 3.78 -4.20 7.79
C TRP A 82 5.07 -3.62 8.35
N LEU A 83 5.01 -2.81 9.41
CA LEU A 83 6.21 -2.36 10.13
C LEU A 83 6.97 -3.54 10.76
N ALA A 84 6.31 -4.63 11.14
CA ALA A 84 7.00 -5.86 11.55
C ALA A 84 7.80 -6.54 10.43
N VAL A 85 7.56 -6.19 9.16
CA VAL A 85 8.23 -6.75 7.98
C VAL A 85 9.27 -5.79 7.40
N VAL A 86 8.89 -4.51 7.24
CA VAL A 86 9.70 -3.50 6.54
C VAL A 86 10.27 -2.43 7.46
N GLY A 87 9.84 -2.42 8.73
CA GLY A 87 10.28 -1.43 9.71
C GLY A 87 11.70 -1.68 10.19
N SER A 88 12.32 -0.62 10.68
CA SER A 88 13.63 -0.61 11.29
C SER A 88 13.55 -0.09 12.73
N GLU A 89 14.67 0.05 13.42
CA GLU A 89 14.71 0.70 14.74
C GLU A 89 14.11 2.12 14.72
N ALA A 90 14.09 2.76 13.54
CA ALA A 90 13.50 4.09 13.36
C ALA A 90 11.97 4.11 13.62
N CYS A 91 11.24 2.99 13.46
CA CYS A 91 9.80 2.98 13.72
C CYS A 91 9.46 2.95 15.23
N VAL A 92 10.39 2.56 16.10
CA VAL A 92 10.18 2.38 17.55
C VAL A 92 9.52 3.58 18.23
N PRO A 93 10.02 4.83 18.11
CA PRO A 93 9.38 5.98 18.76
C PRO A 93 7.95 6.25 18.26
N HIS A 94 7.59 5.78 17.06
CA HIS A 94 6.25 5.97 16.49
C HIS A 94 5.25 4.90 16.93
N VAL A 95 5.70 3.66 17.16
CA VAL A 95 4.84 2.56 17.63
C VAL A 95 4.73 2.50 19.16
N THR A 96 5.71 3.04 19.88
CA THR A 96 5.74 3.04 21.35
C THR A 96 4.45 3.59 22.00
N PRO A 97 3.87 4.72 21.53
CA PRO A 97 2.62 5.23 22.11
C PRO A 97 1.42 4.28 21.95
N LEU A 98 1.46 3.35 21.00
CA LEU A 98 0.39 2.39 20.76
C LEU A 98 0.40 1.22 21.76
N LEU A 99 1.54 1.00 22.43
CA LEU A 99 1.70 -0.09 23.40
C LEU A 99 0.82 0.06 24.64
N THR A 100 0.39 1.29 24.95
CA THR A 100 -0.52 1.58 26.07
C THR A 100 -1.99 1.56 25.67
N ASP A 101 -2.32 1.44 24.39
CA ASP A 101 -3.70 1.36 23.89
C ASP A 101 -4.20 -0.10 23.96
N ALA A 102 -5.37 -0.33 24.57
CA ALA A 102 -5.92 -1.67 24.77
C ALA A 102 -6.18 -2.41 23.45
N ASP A 103 -6.52 -1.69 22.38
CA ASP A 103 -6.85 -2.25 21.07
C ASP A 103 -5.63 -2.38 20.14
N LEU A 104 -4.57 -1.62 20.41
CA LEU A 104 -3.38 -1.53 19.54
C LEU A 104 -2.10 -2.09 20.18
N SER A 105 -2.12 -2.39 21.47
CA SER A 105 -0.94 -2.89 22.19
C SER A 105 -0.43 -4.23 21.68
N HIS A 106 -1.32 -5.15 21.27
CA HIS A 106 -0.90 -6.43 20.69
C HIS A 106 -0.27 -6.28 19.30
N PRO A 107 -0.91 -5.60 18.33
CA PRO A 107 -0.32 -5.44 17.00
C PRO A 107 0.94 -4.56 16.98
N ALA A 108 1.17 -3.71 17.97
CA ALA A 108 2.35 -2.85 18.06
C ALA A 108 3.58 -3.48 18.75
N ARG A 109 3.47 -4.70 19.28
CA ARG A 109 4.57 -5.47 19.89
C ARG A 109 5.30 -6.30 18.85
#